data_AF-A0A7X8M852-F1
#
_entry.id   AF-A0A7X8M852-F1
#
_cell.length_a   1.000
_cell.length_b   1.000
_cell.length_c   1.000
_cell.angle_alpha   90.00
_cell.angle_beta   90.00
_cell.angle_gamma   90.00
#
_symmetry.space_group_name_H-M   'P 1'
#
loop_
_entity.id
_entity.type
_entity.pdbx_description
1 polymer ?
#
loop_
_entity_poly.entity_id
_entity_poly.type
_entity_poly.pdbx_seq_one_letter_code
_entity_poly.pdbx_strand_id
1 'polypeptide(L)'
;EIEEQKVDLHEINLLNCDETTDRALDQMEDLTRATPQLKAWFITGCWATVTPRGAFLNALDQRRDIAVIAFDTVREELLLVKEGLVQALIGQRPYEMGYRCVEMLHDIVQNQKMPLATTMATGVDVITPANVDSFLVQPN
;
A
#
# COMPACT_ATOMS: atom_id res chain seq x y z
N GLU A 1 -13.39 1.71 14.83
CA GLU A 1 -12.70 0.48 15.26
C GLU A 1 -12.81 -0.50 14.10
N ILE A 2 -11.72 -1.18 13.70
CA ILE A 2 -11.78 -2.21 12.66
C ILE A 2 -12.16 -3.50 13.39
N GLU A 3 -13.36 -4.01 13.14
CA GLU A 3 -13.85 -5.26 13.72
C GLU A 3 -13.49 -6.43 12.81
N GLU A 4 -12.99 -7.53 13.39
CA GLU A 4 -12.71 -8.75 12.65
C GLU A 4 -14.04 -9.34 12.13
N GLN A 5 -14.15 -9.46 10.80
CA GLN A 5 -15.26 -10.13 10.16
C GLN A 5 -14.78 -11.45 9.57
N LYS A 6 -15.54 -12.52 9.80
CA LYS A 6 -15.32 -13.79 9.11
C LYS A 6 -15.74 -13.64 7.66
N VAL A 7 -14.79 -13.33 6.79
CA VAL A 7 -14.96 -13.29 5.34
C VAL A 7 -14.19 -14.47 4.75
N ASP A 8 -14.84 -15.23 3.89
CA ASP A 8 -14.17 -16.26 3.10
C ASP A 8 -13.58 -15.61 1.86
N LEU A 9 -12.25 -15.62 1.76
CA LEU A 9 -11.51 -15.03 0.63
C LEU A 9 -10.86 -16.15 -0.16
N HIS A 10 -11.10 -16.16 -1.46
CA HIS A 10 -10.46 -17.06 -2.40
C HIS A 10 -9.49 -16.29 -3.28
N GLU A 11 -8.21 -16.60 -3.19
CA GLU A 11 -7.19 -16.03 -4.07
C GLU A 11 -7.48 -16.45 -5.52
N ILE A 12 -7.56 -15.47 -6.42
CA ILE A 12 -7.76 -15.72 -7.85
C ILE A 12 -6.41 -15.92 -8.54
N ASN A 13 -5.43 -15.08 -8.24
CA ASN A 13 -4.09 -15.14 -8.83
C ASN A 13 -3.08 -14.31 -8.01
N LEU A 14 -1.79 -14.58 -8.22
CA LEU A 14 -0.66 -13.79 -7.74
C LEU A 14 0.20 -13.36 -8.94
N LEU A 15 0.31 -12.04 -9.16
CA LEU A 15 0.96 -11.48 -10.33
C LEU A 15 2.23 -10.72 -9.93
N ASN A 16 3.35 -11.04 -10.55
CA ASN A 16 4.59 -10.29 -10.42
C ASN A 16 4.71 -9.29 -11.59
N CYS A 17 4.91 -8.01 -11.26
CA CYS A 17 5.07 -6.90 -12.20
C CYS A 17 6.54 -6.49 -12.44
N ASP A 18 7.51 -7.20 -11.87
CA ASP A 18 8.96 -6.96 -12.01
C ASP A 18 9.37 -5.50 -11.76
N GLU A 19 8.81 -4.90 -10.71
CA GLU A 19 9.08 -3.52 -10.29
C GLU A 19 8.66 -2.43 -11.31
N THR A 20 7.70 -2.72 -12.20
CA THR A 20 7.25 -1.77 -13.24
C THR A 20 5.76 -1.44 -13.16
N THR A 21 5.44 -0.15 -13.22
CA THR A 21 4.06 0.38 -13.20
C THR A 21 3.24 -0.07 -14.41
N ASP A 22 3.79 0.04 -15.62
CA ASP A 22 3.06 -0.30 -16.85
C ASP A 22 2.60 -1.76 -16.84
N ARG A 23 3.51 -2.68 -16.49
CA ARG A 23 3.16 -4.11 -16.38
C ARG A 23 2.14 -4.37 -15.29
N ALA A 24 2.25 -3.68 -14.15
CA ALA A 24 1.28 -3.84 -13.06
C ALA A 24 -0.13 -3.43 -13.51
N LEU A 25 -0.25 -2.33 -14.26
CA LEU A 25 -1.53 -1.84 -14.80
C LEU A 25 -2.09 -2.77 -15.88
N ASP A 26 -1.26 -3.21 -16.84
CA ASP A 26 -1.68 -4.14 -17.90
C ASP A 26 -2.20 -5.46 -17.31
N GLN A 27 -1.46 -6.03 -16.36
CA GLN A 27 -1.84 -7.26 -15.66
C GLN A 27 -3.14 -7.10 -14.85
N MET A 28 -3.30 -5.95 -14.20
CA MET A 28 -4.49 -5.62 -13.41
C MET A 28 -5.72 -5.45 -14.33
N GLU A 29 -5.56 -4.77 -15.48
CA GLU A 29 -6.60 -4.60 -16.49
C GLU A 29 -7.06 -5.95 -17.04
N ASP A 30 -6.12 -6.78 -17.49
CA ASP A 30 -6.41 -8.08 -18.09
C ASP A 30 -7.13 -9.01 -17.12
N LEU A 31 -6.66 -9.13 -15.88
CA LEU A 31 -7.31 -10.01 -14.90
C LEU A 31 -8.68 -9.47 -14.46
N THR A 32 -8.82 -8.15 -14.30
CA THR A 32 -10.10 -7.53 -13.94
C THR A 32 -11.16 -7.77 -15.01
N ARG A 33 -10.79 -7.60 -16.29
CA ARG A 33 -11.67 -7.87 -17.44
C ARG A 33 -12.01 -9.35 -17.57
N ALA A 34 -11.03 -10.23 -17.38
CA ALA A 34 -11.23 -11.67 -17.49
C ALA A 34 -12.03 -12.27 -16.31
N THR A 35 -12.17 -11.54 -15.21
CA THR A 35 -12.79 -12.03 -13.96
C THR A 35 -13.92 -11.11 -13.49
N PRO A 36 -15.12 -11.16 -14.11
CA PRO A 36 -16.25 -10.30 -13.74
C PRO A 36 -16.68 -10.40 -12.27
N GLN A 37 -16.43 -11.55 -11.64
CA GLN A 37 -16.74 -11.80 -10.22
C GLN A 37 -15.67 -11.29 -9.26
N LEU A 38 -14.53 -10.77 -9.73
CA LEU A 38 -13.45 -10.25 -8.88
C LEU A 38 -13.98 -9.18 -7.94
N LYS A 39 -13.65 -9.28 -6.64
CA LYS A 39 -14.15 -8.37 -5.59
C LYS A 39 -13.07 -7.53 -4.94
N ALA A 40 -11.80 -7.94 -5.02
CA ALA A 40 -10.73 -7.18 -4.40
C ALA A 40 -9.41 -7.31 -5.15
N TRP A 41 -8.61 -6.25 -5.05
CA TRP A 41 -7.18 -6.24 -5.33
C TRP A 41 -6.41 -5.96 -4.05
N PHE A 42 -5.35 -6.73 -3.82
CA PHE A 42 -4.35 -6.44 -2.80
C PHE A 42 -3.00 -6.24 -3.48
N ILE A 43 -2.46 -5.03 -3.37
CA ILE A 43 -1.26 -4.60 -4.09
C ILE A 43 -0.12 -4.48 -3.06
N THR A 44 0.85 -5.39 -3.11
CA THR A 44 1.91 -5.53 -2.10
C THR A 44 3.08 -4.55 -2.25
N GLY A 45 2.82 -3.42 -2.89
CA GLY A 45 3.72 -2.30 -3.17
C GLY A 45 2.88 -1.19 -3.79
N CYS A 46 3.50 -0.17 -4.37
CA CYS A 46 2.74 0.94 -4.95
C CYS A 46 2.68 0.96 -6.49
N TRP A 47 3.24 -0.02 -7.21
CA TRP A 47 3.46 0.12 -8.67
C TRP A 47 2.20 0.33 -9.50
N ALA A 48 1.09 -0.32 -9.13
CA ALA A 48 -0.21 -0.09 -9.77
C ALA A 48 -0.94 1.15 -9.23
N THR A 49 -0.55 1.70 -8.07
CA THR A 49 -1.23 2.81 -7.39
C THR A 49 -0.49 4.15 -7.51
N VAL A 50 0.80 4.17 -7.87
CA VAL A 50 1.54 5.37 -8.29
C VAL A 50 1.25 5.65 -9.77
N THR A 51 0.01 5.99 -10.06
CA THR A 51 -0.46 6.19 -11.44
C THR A 51 -1.50 7.31 -11.50
N PRO A 52 -1.67 7.99 -12.65
CA PRO A 52 -2.80 8.88 -12.83
C PRO A 52 -4.13 8.14 -12.65
N ARG A 53 -5.08 8.80 -11.98
CA ARG A 53 -6.46 8.33 -11.77
C ARG A 53 -7.08 7.63 -12.99
N GLY A 54 -6.92 8.20 -14.19
CA GLY A 54 -7.51 7.65 -15.41
C GLY A 54 -6.95 6.27 -15.77
N ALA A 55 -5.64 6.09 -15.64
CA ALA A 55 -4.99 4.81 -15.89
C ALA A 55 -5.38 3.77 -14.82
N PHE A 56 -5.46 4.17 -13.56
CA PHE A 56 -5.96 3.30 -12.49
C PHE A 56 -7.40 2.82 -12.75
N LEU A 57 -8.29 3.72 -13.16
CA LEU A 57 -9.67 3.38 -13.51
C LEU A 57 -9.76 2.45 -14.72
N ASN A 58 -8.88 2.63 -15.72
CA ASN A 58 -8.80 1.72 -16.87
C ASN A 58 -8.38 0.32 -16.42
N ALA A 59 -7.38 0.22 -15.54
CA ALA A 59 -6.93 -1.06 -14.96
C ALA A 59 -8.02 -1.76 -14.12
N LEU A 60 -8.96 -0.99 -13.57
CA LEU A 60 -10.15 -1.52 -12.90
C LEU A 60 -11.31 -1.83 -13.87
N ASP A 61 -11.13 -1.72 -15.18
CA ASP A 61 -12.19 -1.85 -16.19
C ASP A 61 -13.38 -0.90 -15.89
N GLN A 62 -13.07 0.30 -15.39
CA GLN A 62 -14.02 1.31 -14.89
C GLN A 62 -14.92 0.87 -13.72
N ARG A 63 -14.68 -0.31 -13.14
CA ARG A 63 -15.47 -0.84 -12.04
C ARG A 63 -15.22 -0.07 -10.75
N ARG A 64 -16.31 0.22 -10.03
CA ARG A 64 -16.30 0.85 -8.71
C ARG A 64 -16.75 -0.07 -7.59
N ASP A 65 -17.07 -1.32 -7.92
CA ASP A 65 -17.49 -2.36 -6.97
C ASP A 65 -16.32 -3.24 -6.47
N ILE A 66 -15.11 -2.98 -6.92
CA ILE A 66 -13.89 -3.69 -6.51
C ILE A 66 -13.24 -2.92 -5.36
N ALA A 67 -12.96 -3.62 -4.25
CA ALA A 67 -12.16 -3.07 -3.17
C ALA A 67 -10.67 -3.13 -3.51
N VAL A 68 -9.91 -2.06 -3.24
CA VAL A 68 -8.46 -2.04 -3.40
C VAL A 68 -7.79 -1.69 -2.08
N ILE A 69 -6.82 -2.50 -1.70
CA ILE A 69 -5.89 -2.25 -0.59
C ILE A 69 -4.48 -2.28 -1.16
N ALA A 70 -3.66 -1.28 -0.84
CA ALA A 70 -2.28 -1.21 -1.30
C ALA A 70 -1.30 -0.82 -0.18
N PHE A 71 -0.01 -1.03 -0.41
CA PHE A 71 1.05 -0.54 0.47
C PHE A 71 1.52 0.86 0.06
N ASP A 72 2.22 1.51 1.00
CA ASP A 72 2.81 2.84 0.86
C ASP A 72 1.79 3.99 0.94
N THR A 73 2.31 5.22 0.95
CA THR A 73 1.53 6.44 1.15
C THR A 73 2.05 7.57 0.29
N VAL A 74 2.42 7.29 -0.96
CA VAL A 74 2.85 8.36 -1.86
C VAL A 74 1.64 9.18 -2.32
N ARG A 75 1.91 10.42 -2.77
CA ARG A 75 0.87 11.42 -3.00
C ARG A 75 -0.23 10.93 -3.94
N GLU A 76 0.15 10.27 -5.02
CA GLU A 76 -0.74 9.71 -6.04
C GLU A 76 -1.76 8.75 -5.41
N GLU A 77 -1.30 7.88 -4.52
CA GLU A 77 -2.14 6.89 -3.83
C GLU A 77 -3.10 7.54 -2.84
N LEU A 78 -2.63 8.55 -2.09
CA LEU A 78 -3.49 9.34 -1.21
C LEU A 78 -4.63 10.00 -1.99
N LEU A 79 -4.37 10.45 -3.22
CA LEU A 79 -5.43 10.98 -4.09
C LEU A 79 -6.42 9.89 -4.53
N LEU A 80 -5.95 8.68 -4.85
CA LEU A 80 -6.84 7.54 -5.16
C LEU A 80 -7.73 7.17 -3.96
N VAL A 81 -7.20 7.21 -2.74
CA VAL A 81 -7.99 7.02 -1.50
C VAL A 81 -9.02 8.13 -1.34
N LYS A 82 -8.62 9.38 -1.55
CA LYS A 82 -9.53 10.54 -1.45
C LYS A 82 -10.68 10.47 -2.45
N GLU A 83 -10.45 9.86 -3.62
CA GLU A 83 -11.48 9.61 -4.62
C GLU A 83 -12.31 8.33 -4.39
N GLY A 84 -12.00 7.56 -3.34
CA GLY A 84 -12.68 6.31 -3.02
C GLY A 84 -12.37 5.17 -3.98
N LEU A 85 -11.32 5.28 -4.79
CA LEU A 85 -10.85 4.22 -5.69
C LEU A 85 -9.98 3.19 -4.97
N VAL A 86 -9.35 3.61 -3.86
CA VAL A 86 -8.60 2.74 -2.94
C VAL A 86 -9.21 2.88 -1.55
N GLN A 87 -9.55 1.75 -0.91
CA GLN A 87 -10.24 1.74 0.37
C GLN A 87 -9.29 1.85 1.54
N ALA A 88 -8.08 1.31 1.41
CA ALA A 88 -7.04 1.46 2.42
C ALA A 88 -5.63 1.44 1.83
N LEU A 89 -4.74 2.20 2.47
CA LEU A 89 -3.31 2.07 2.28
C LEU A 89 -2.65 1.65 3.59
N ILE A 90 -1.61 0.81 3.47
CA ILE A 90 -0.77 0.39 4.58
C ILE A 90 0.54 1.18 4.52
N GLY A 91 0.57 2.28 5.27
CA GLY A 91 1.70 3.19 5.34
C GLY A 91 2.80 2.66 6.23
N GLN A 92 3.99 2.55 5.66
CA GLN A 92 5.21 2.24 6.39
C GLN A 92 5.83 3.53 6.95
N ARG A 93 6.79 3.40 7.87
CA ARG A 93 7.52 4.54 8.45
C ARG A 93 8.99 4.55 8.01
N PRO A 94 9.29 4.81 6.71
CA PRO A 94 10.66 4.70 6.18
C PRO A 94 11.65 5.66 6.85
N TYR A 95 11.20 6.85 7.27
CA TYR A 95 12.03 7.77 8.05
C TYR A 95 12.47 7.14 9.39
N GLU A 96 11.52 6.62 10.17
CA GLU A 96 11.80 5.97 11.45
C GLU A 96 12.68 4.73 11.25
N MET A 97 12.41 3.94 10.21
CA MET A 97 13.24 2.78 9.86
C MET A 97 14.70 3.22 9.61
N GLY A 98 14.91 4.25 8.79
CA GLY A 98 16.25 4.79 8.53
C GLY A 98 16.93 5.35 9.77
N TYR A 99 16.21 6.17 10.54
CA TYR A 99 16.72 6.77 11.79
C TYR A 99 17.16 5.69 12.78
N ARG A 100 16.30 4.71 13.04
CA ARG A 100 16.55 3.62 13.97
C ARG A 100 17.69 2.71 13.55
N CYS A 101 17.85 2.48 12.24
CA CYS A 101 19.02 1.76 11.73
C CYS A 101 20.32 2.47 12.09
N VAL A 102 20.39 3.79 11.87
CA VAL A 102 21.59 4.58 12.20
C VAL A 102 21.82 4.66 13.72
N GLU A 103 20.76 4.88 14.51
CA GLU A 103 20.81 4.87 15.97
C GLU A 103 21.37 3.55 16.52
N MET A 104 20.92 2.42 15.97
CA MET A 104 21.37 1.10 16.38
C MET A 104 22.85 0.85 16.02
N LEU A 105 23.28 1.25 14.81
CA LEU A 105 24.69 1.17 14.42
C LEU A 105 25.57 2.04 15.33
N HIS A 106 25.11 3.24 15.69
CA HIS A 106 25.80 4.10 16.64
C HIS A 106 25.91 3.43 18.02
N ASP A 107 24.83 2.87 18.56
CA ASP A 107 24.83 2.18 19.85
C ASP A 107 25.80 0.99 19.88
N ILE A 108 25.88 0.22 18.78
CA ILE A 108 26.82 -0.90 18.66
C ILE A 108 28.27 -0.41 18.67
N VAL A 109 28.59 0.62 17.87
CA VAL A 109 29.97 1.06 17.66
C VAL A 109 30.49 1.93 18.80
N GLN A 110 29.69 2.89 19.27
CA GLN A 110 30.12 3.88 20.28
C GLN A 110 29.81 3.41 21.70
N ASN A 111 28.62 2.84 21.91
CA ASN A 111 28.13 2.48 23.24
C ASN A 111 28.36 0.99 23.57
N GLN A 112 28.88 0.19 22.63
CA GLN A 112 29.06 -1.26 22.76
C GLN A 112 27.78 -1.99 23.20
N LYS A 113 26.63 -1.43 22.80
CA LYS A 113 25.32 -1.89 23.23
C LYS A 113 24.64 -2.59 22.07
N MET A 114 24.46 -3.90 22.21
CA MET A 114 23.75 -4.72 21.23
C MET A 114 22.23 -4.57 21.38
N PRO A 115 21.46 -4.66 20.29
CA PRO A 115 20.01 -4.69 20.36
C PRO A 115 19.52 -5.94 21.12
N LEU A 116 18.42 -5.78 21.87
CA LEU A 116 17.82 -6.85 22.66
C LEU A 116 17.07 -7.90 21.81
N ALA A 117 16.73 -7.55 20.58
CA ALA A 117 16.02 -8.39 19.64
C ALA A 117 16.67 -8.29 18.25
N THR A 118 16.49 -9.34 17.45
CA THR A 118 16.96 -9.41 16.06
C THR A 118 16.05 -8.64 15.10
N THR A 119 14.85 -8.25 15.54
CA THR A 119 13.86 -7.51 14.76
C THR A 119 13.29 -6.36 15.57
N MET A 120 12.93 -5.29 14.88
CA MET A 120 12.28 -4.12 15.46
C MET A 120 11.22 -3.61 14.48
N ALA A 121 9.96 -3.65 14.90
CA ALA A 121 8.85 -3.11 14.12
C ALA A 121 8.68 -1.62 14.41
N THR A 122 8.71 -0.78 13.37
CA THR A 122 8.42 0.66 13.48
C THR A 122 6.91 0.95 13.50
N GLY A 123 6.09 -0.08 13.25
CA GLY A 123 4.65 0.02 13.13
C GLY A 123 4.22 0.41 11.71
N VAL A 124 2.91 0.49 11.53
CA VAL A 124 2.27 0.92 10.28
C VAL A 124 1.14 1.89 10.61
N ASP A 125 0.82 2.73 9.64
CA ASP A 125 -0.34 3.61 9.66
C ASP A 125 -1.36 3.09 8.65
N VAL A 126 -2.64 3.01 9.03
CA VAL A 126 -3.71 2.60 8.11
C VAL A 126 -4.42 3.85 7.63
N ILE A 127 -4.30 4.12 6.34
CA ILE A 127 -4.89 5.31 5.70
C ILE A 127 -6.16 4.87 4.99
N THR A 128 -7.25 5.57 5.24
CA THR A 128 -8.58 5.32 4.66
C THR A 128 -9.20 6.65 4.26
N PRO A 129 -10.35 6.67 3.56
CA PRO A 129 -11.05 7.92 3.29
C PRO A 129 -11.38 8.75 4.54
N ALA A 130 -11.45 8.12 5.72
CA ALA A 130 -11.74 8.81 6.97
C ALA A 130 -10.58 9.66 7.51
N ASN A 131 -9.33 9.38 7.12
CA ASN A 131 -8.15 10.09 7.63
C ASN A 131 -7.18 10.58 6.53
N VAL A 132 -7.41 10.27 5.25
CA VAL A 132 -6.50 10.62 4.15
C VAL A 132 -6.13 12.10 4.08
N ASP A 133 -7.05 13.00 4.44
CA ASP A 133 -6.79 14.44 4.45
C ASP A 133 -5.66 14.83 5.41
N SER A 134 -5.45 14.12 6.54
CA SER A 134 -4.31 14.43 7.43
C SER A 134 -2.96 14.04 6.84
N PHE A 135 -2.94 13.15 5.85
CA PHE A 135 -1.72 12.70 5.18
C PHE A 135 -1.40 13.52 3.92
N LEU A 136 -2.41 14.16 3.31
CA LEU A 136 -2.21 15.09 2.19
C LEU A 136 -1.67 16.46 2.62
N VAL A 137 -1.81 16.81 3.90
CA VAL A 137 -1.48 18.12 4.48
C VAL A 137 -0.09 18.13 5.10
N GLN A 138 0.87 17.29 4.66
CA GLN A 138 2.25 17.42 5.10
C GLN A 138 3.10 18.27 4.15
N PRO A 139 3.17 19.60 4.34
CA PRO A 139 4.40 20.35 4.20
C PRO A 139 5.06 20.46 5.58
N ASN A 140 6.30 19.97 5.68
CA ASN A 140 7.40 20.58 6.43
C ASN A 140 8.70 19.93 5.99
#